data_AF-A0A932CMR8-F1
#
_entry.id   AF-A0A932CMR8-F1
#
_cell.length_a   1.000
_cell.length_b   1.000
_cell.length_c   1.000
_cell.angle_alpha   90.00
_cell.angle_beta   90.00
_cell.angle_gamma   90.00
#
_symmetry.space_group_name_H-M   'P 1'
#
loop_
_entity.id
_entity.type
_entity.pdbx_description
1 polymer ?
#
loop_
_entity_poly.entity_id
_entity_poly.type
_entity_poly.pdbx_seq_one_letter_code
_entity_poly.pdbx_strand_id
1 'polypeptide(L)'
;RGQIFTFFQPMWRHQFGYDGRMRLLGADKRDRSELSFILSLEKKWLDDRLTTTATVLYDPNEGSWIFQDTVKWIFSNYLSAQIRYTGFSGSSHDLVGMYDEWDNLGFEIKYAF
;
A
#
# COMPACT_ATOMS: atom_id res chain seq x y z
N ARG A 1 11.72 -25.36 -3.45
CA ARG A 1 12.67 -24.23 -3.43
C ARG A 1 11.85 -22.98 -3.73
N GLY A 2 11.82 -21.98 -2.85
CA GLY A 2 11.04 -20.75 -3.07
C GLY A 2 11.93 -19.61 -3.56
N GLN A 3 11.40 -18.75 -4.43
CA GLN A 3 12.08 -17.54 -4.88
C GLN A 3 11.66 -16.36 -3.99
N ILE A 4 12.63 -15.51 -3.62
CA ILE A 4 12.39 -14.25 -2.91
C ILE A 4 12.76 -13.13 -3.86
N PHE A 5 11.83 -12.21 -4.09
CA PHE A 5 12.01 -10.98 -4.85
C PHE A 5 12.02 -9.82 -3.87
N THR A 6 13.08 -9.02 -3.93
CA THR A 6 13.21 -7.79 -3.16
C THR A 6 13.21 -6.62 -4.11
N PHE A 7 12.36 -5.64 -3.85
CA PHE A 7 12.25 -4.42 -4.62
C PHE A 7 12.43 -3.22 -3.71
N PHE A 8 13.36 -2.33 -4.05
CA PHE A 8 13.57 -1.08 -3.34
C PHE A 8 13.53 0.05 -4.36
N GLN A 9 12.66 1.03 -4.16
CA GLN A 9 12.52 2.17 -5.06
C GLN A 9 12.28 3.47 -4.28
N PRO A 10 13.05 4.53 -4.56
CA PRO A 10 12.66 5.88 -4.20
C PRO A 10 11.52 6.36 -5.12
N MET A 11 10.47 6.92 -4.54
CA MET A 11 9.30 7.42 -5.24
C MET A 11 9.14 8.91 -4.95
N TRP A 12 8.95 9.70 -6.00
CA TRP A 12 8.47 11.07 -5.86
C TRP A 12 6.94 11.07 -5.86
N ARG A 13 6.34 11.54 -4.77
CA ARG A 13 4.88 11.69 -4.63
C ARG A 13 4.55 13.17 -4.58
N HIS A 14 3.50 13.56 -5.28
CA HIS A 14 2.86 14.85 -5.08
C HIS A 14 1.44 14.62 -4.60
N GLN A 15 1.09 15.21 -3.47
CA GLN A 15 -0.25 15.16 -2.91
C GLN A 15 -0.88 16.53 -3.03
N PHE A 16 -1.99 16.58 -3.77
CA PHE A 16 -2.81 17.77 -3.86
C PHE A 16 -3.61 17.93 -2.56
N GLY A 17 -3.46 19.09 -1.92
CA GLY A 17 -4.33 19.54 -0.86
C GLY A 17 -5.73 19.83 -1.38
N TYR A 18 -6.71 19.62 -0.51
CA TYR A 18 -8.11 19.95 -0.78
C TYR A 18 -8.50 21.21 -0.01
N ASP A 19 -8.87 22.28 -0.73
CA ASP A 19 -9.45 23.46 -0.11
C ASP A 19 -10.96 23.26 0.06
N GLY A 20 -11.39 23.00 1.30
CA GLY A 20 -12.81 22.83 1.64
C GLY A 20 -13.67 24.09 1.44
N ARG A 21 -13.08 25.29 1.39
CA ARG A 21 -13.80 26.55 1.14
C ARG A 21 -14.09 26.73 -0.34
N MET A 22 -13.09 26.50 -1.19
CA MET A 22 -13.23 26.66 -2.64
C MET A 22 -13.72 25.38 -3.34
N ARG A 23 -13.75 24.24 -2.64
CA ARG A 23 -14.10 22.91 -3.16
C ARG A 23 -13.26 22.49 -4.36
N LEU A 24 -11.97 22.83 -4.34
CA LEU A 24 -11.03 22.58 -5.43
C LEU A 24 -9.79 21.85 -4.90
N LEU A 25 -9.23 20.98 -5.73
CA LEU A 25 -7.95 20.31 -5.48
C LEU A 25 -6.81 21.18 -6.04
N GLY A 26 -5.67 21.21 -5.34
CA GLY A 26 -4.44 21.86 -5.82
C GLY A 26 -4.42 23.39 -5.69
N ALA A 27 -5.24 23.93 -4.78
CA ALA A 27 -5.34 25.36 -4.51
C ALA A 27 -5.00 25.71 -3.04
N ASP A 28 -4.65 24.71 -2.22
CA ASP A 28 -4.36 24.88 -0.80
C ASP A 28 -2.84 24.88 -0.54
N LYS A 29 -2.41 25.59 0.50
CA LYS A 29 -1.01 25.57 0.98
C LYS A 29 -0.56 24.22 1.53
N ARG A 30 -1.48 23.25 1.58
CA ARG A 30 -1.26 21.86 2.01
C ARG A 30 -0.79 20.96 0.85
N ASP A 31 -0.69 21.49 -0.37
CA ASP A 31 -0.03 20.79 -1.48
C ASP A 31 1.41 20.47 -1.09
N ARG A 32 1.82 19.21 -1.26
CA ARG A 32 3.16 18.78 -0.92
C ARG A 32 3.74 17.84 -1.95
N SER A 33 5.03 18.01 -2.20
CA SER A 33 5.84 17.08 -2.96
C SER A 33 6.86 16.47 -2.02
N GLU A 34 6.94 15.14 -2.01
CA GLU A 34 7.82 14.42 -1.10
C GLU A 34 8.46 13.21 -1.76
N LEU A 35 9.62 12.86 -1.22
CA LEU A 35 10.32 11.64 -1.57
C LEU A 35 9.91 10.58 -0.56
N SER A 36 9.23 9.53 -1.01
CA SER A 36 8.93 8.35 -0.22
C SER A 36 9.82 7.19 -0.64
N PHE A 37 9.99 6.22 0.24
CA PHE A 37 10.74 5.00 -0.06
C PHE A 37 9.81 3.80 0.00
N ILE A 38 9.87 2.93 -1.01
CA ILE A 38 9.13 1.69 -1.04
C ILE A 38 10.12 0.54 -0.93
N LEU A 39 9.88 -0.35 0.03
CA LEU A 39 10.53 -1.66 0.12
C LEU A 39 9.44 -2.73 0.00
N SER A 40 9.57 -3.62 -0.97
CA SER A 40 8.66 -4.76 -1.14
C SER A 40 9.43 -6.07 -1.16
N LEU A 41 8.95 -7.04 -0.38
CA LEU A 41 9.44 -8.40 -0.31
C LEU A 41 8.33 -9.32 -0.78
N GLU A 42 8.54 -10.01 -1.90
CA GLU A 42 7.63 -11.03 -2.40
C GLU A 42 8.29 -12.40 -2.32
N LYS A 43 7.53 -13.39 -1.88
CA LYS A 43 7.98 -14.78 -1.84
C LYS A 43 6.92 -15.70 -2.41
N LYS A 44 7.35 -16.56 -3.33
CA LYS A 44 6.50 -17.55 -3.97
C LYS A 44 6.79 -18.95 -3.45
N TRP A 45 5.71 -19.70 -3.25
CA TRP A 45 5.69 -21.05 -2.70
C TRP A 45 4.76 -21.93 -3.54
N LEU A 46 4.97 -23.25 -3.45
CA LEU A 46 4.09 -24.26 -4.06
C LEU A 46 3.89 -24.04 -5.57
N ASP A 47 4.99 -23.94 -6.31
CA ASP A 47 4.99 -23.68 -7.77
C ASP A 47 4.18 -22.42 -8.13
N ASP A 48 4.48 -21.33 -7.42
CA ASP A 48 3.86 -20.01 -7.55
C ASP A 48 2.36 -19.95 -7.21
N ARG A 49 1.79 -21.01 -6.63
CA ARG A 49 0.38 -21.01 -6.20
C ARG A 49 0.14 -20.23 -4.93
N LEU A 50 1.12 -20.12 -4.04
CA LEU A 50 1.04 -19.27 -2.85
C LEU A 50 2.07 -18.15 -2.99
N THR A 51 1.59 -16.91 -2.97
CA THR A 51 2.44 -15.72 -2.98
C THR A 51 2.19 -14.92 -1.70
N THR A 52 3.26 -14.61 -0.98
CA THR A 52 3.24 -13.72 0.18
C THR A 52 4.04 -12.48 -0.15
N THR A 53 3.43 -11.31 0.00
CA THR A 53 4.07 -10.02 -0.27
C THR A 53 3.95 -9.14 0.97
N ALA A 54 5.06 -8.55 1.38
CA ALA A 54 5.13 -7.55 2.44
C ALA A 54 5.74 -6.29 1.84
N THR A 55 5.00 -5.19 1.86
CA THR A 55 5.42 -3.90 1.34
C THR A 55 5.41 -2.87 2.46
N VAL A 56 6.48 -2.10 2.57
CA VAL A 56 6.62 -1.00 3.51
C VAL A 56 6.89 0.26 2.71
N LEU A 57 6.08 1.29 2.94
CA LEU A 57 6.31 2.63 2.42
C LEU A 57 6.67 3.54 3.58
N TYR A 58 7.80 4.23 3.47
CA TYR A 58 8.25 5.22 4.44
C TYR A 58 8.12 6.62 3.86
N ASP A 59 7.53 7.51 4.65
CA ASP A 59 7.54 8.94 4.41
C ASP A 59 8.48 9.65 5.39
N PRO A 60 9.64 10.15 4.93
CA PRO A 60 10.62 10.79 5.80
C PRO A 60 10.17 12.16 6.31
N ASN A 61 9.25 12.85 5.64
CA ASN A 61 8.85 14.20 6.05
C ASN A 61 7.94 14.17 7.27
N GLU A 62 7.12 13.14 7.38
CA GLU A 62 6.16 12.94 8.47
C GLU A 62 6.62 11.88 9.48
N GLY A 63 7.67 11.13 9.15
CA GLY A 63 8.09 9.96 9.91
C GLY A 63 7.03 8.85 9.90
N SER A 64 6.17 8.82 8.88
CA SER A 64 5.04 7.89 8.79
C SER A 64 5.38 6.66 7.95
N TRP A 65 4.71 5.55 8.26
CA TRP A 65 4.91 4.25 7.65
C TRP A 65 3.56 3.67 7.22
N ILE A 66 3.51 3.14 5.99
CA ILE A 66 2.40 2.31 5.52
C ILE A 66 2.92 0.89 5.35
N PHE A 67 2.22 -0.07 5.96
CA PHE A 67 2.50 -1.49 5.85
C PHE A 67 1.42 -2.13 5.00
N GLN A 68 1.79 -2.93 4.01
CA GLN A 68 0.86 -3.70 3.20
C GLN A 68 1.30 -5.14 3.10
N ASP A 69 0.55 -6.03 3.71
CA ASP A 69 0.78 -7.47 3.64
C ASP A 69 -0.29 -8.10 2.77
N THR A 70 0.12 -8.93 1.81
CA THR A 70 -0.79 -9.65 0.92
C THR A 70 -0.43 -11.13 0.93
N VAL A 71 -1.44 -11.97 1.11
CA VAL A 71 -1.33 -13.42 0.93
C VAL A 71 -2.29 -13.80 -0.20
N LYS A 72 -1.75 -14.28 -1.31
CA LYS A 72 -2.51 -14.72 -2.48
C LYS A 72 -2.35 -16.23 -2.66
N TRP A 73 -3.48 -16.91 -2.85
CA TRP A 73 -3.55 -18.33 -3.14
C TRP A 73 -4.25 -18.60 -4.48
N ILE A 74 -3.64 -19.41 -5.33
CA ILE A 74 -4.19 -19.88 -6.60
C ILE A 74 -4.61 -21.33 -6.43
N PHE A 75 -5.92 -21.56 -6.31
CA PHE A 75 -6.46 -22.91 -6.15
C PHE A 75 -6.42 -23.68 -7.47
N SER A 76 -6.69 -22.99 -8.58
CA SER A 76 -6.68 -23.54 -9.92
C SER A 76 -6.38 -22.44 -10.96
N ASN A 77 -6.33 -22.80 -12.24
CA ASN A 77 -6.17 -21.82 -13.33
C ASN A 77 -7.34 -20.83 -13.41
N TYR A 78 -8.45 -21.11 -12.75
CA TYR A 78 -9.69 -20.34 -12.82
C TYR A 78 -10.03 -19.66 -11.49
N LEU A 79 -9.52 -20.15 -10.36
CA LEU A 79 -9.91 -19.67 -9.03
C LEU A 79 -8.69 -19.25 -8.21
N SER A 80 -8.73 -18.02 -7.71
CA SER A 80 -7.75 -17.50 -6.75
C SER A 80 -8.44 -16.71 -5.63
N ALA A 81 -7.81 -16.65 -4.47
CA ALA A 81 -8.19 -15.76 -3.39
C ALA A 81 -6.98 -14.97 -2.90
N GLN A 82 -7.23 -13.79 -2.35
CA GLN A 82 -6.21 -13.01 -1.66
C GLN A 82 -6.79 -12.37 -0.39
N ILE A 83 -5.94 -12.28 0.62
CA ILE A 83 -6.14 -11.45 1.80
C ILE A 83 -5.11 -10.33 1.73
N ARG A 84 -5.55 -9.09 1.97
CA ARG A 84 -4.70 -7.92 2.04
C ARG A 84 -4.92 -7.20 3.35
N TYR A 85 -3.85 -6.94 4.06
CA TYR A 85 -3.80 -6.03 5.20
C TYR A 85 -3.14 -4.72 4.76
N THR A 86 -3.64 -3.59 5.23
CA THR A 86 -3.00 -2.28 5.07
C THR A 86 -3.07 -1.55 6.40
N GLY A 87 -1.92 -1.37 7.04
CA GLY A 87 -1.79 -0.65 8.30
C GLY A 87 -1.02 0.66 8.13
N PHE A 88 -1.27 1.58 9.05
CA PHE A 88 -0.63 2.89 9.08
C PHE A 88 0.00 3.14 10.46
N SER A 89 1.20 3.69 10.47
CA SER A 89 1.87 4.15 11.70
C SER A 89 2.43 5.55 11.46
N GLY A 90 1.87 6.55 12.12
CA GLY A 90 2.23 7.95 11.93
C GLY A 90 1.38 8.90 12.75
N SER A 91 1.67 10.19 12.65
CA SER A 91 0.88 11.25 13.29
C SER A 91 -0.47 11.42 12.58
N SER A 92 -1.56 11.50 13.36
CA SER A 92 -2.95 11.60 12.89
C SER A 92 -3.25 12.87 12.07
N HIS A 93 -2.41 13.89 12.16
CA HIS A 93 -2.72 15.19 11.56
C HIS A 93 -2.16 15.39 10.15
N ASP A 94 -1.36 14.45 9.65
CA ASP A 94 -0.46 14.75 8.54
C ASP A 94 -0.93 14.19 7.18
N LEU A 95 -1.97 13.34 7.09
CA LEU A 95 -2.45 12.80 5.79
C LEU A 95 -3.97 12.94 5.61
N VAL A 96 -4.46 14.16 5.35
CA VAL A 96 -5.84 14.46 4.90
C VAL A 96 -6.95 13.84 5.78
N GLY A 97 -6.68 13.45 7.04
CA GLY A 97 -7.65 12.73 7.88
C GLY A 97 -8.28 11.50 7.21
N MET A 98 -7.73 11.02 6.10
CA MET A 98 -8.28 9.90 5.30
C MET A 98 -7.76 8.55 5.78
N TYR A 99 -6.71 8.57 6.61
CA TYR A 99 -6.05 7.39 7.17
C TYR A 99 -5.94 7.44 8.69
N ASP A 100 -6.70 8.33 9.34
CA ASP A 100 -6.88 8.31 10.78
C ASP A 100 -7.45 6.94 11.18
N GLU A 101 -6.58 6.11 11.75
CA GLU A 101 -6.87 4.92 12.57
C GLU A 101 -7.33 3.62 11.90
N TRP A 102 -7.43 3.53 10.57
CA TRP A 102 -8.07 2.35 9.97
C TRP A 102 -7.04 1.41 9.36
N ASP A 103 -6.58 0.48 10.19
CA ASP A 103 -6.08 -0.80 9.72
C ASP A 103 -7.15 -1.45 8.84
N ASN A 104 -6.83 -1.65 7.56
CA ASN A 104 -7.76 -2.19 6.60
C ASN A 104 -7.46 -3.66 6.34
N LEU A 105 -8.47 -4.52 6.47
CA LEU A 105 -8.42 -5.91 6.06
C LEU A 105 -9.35 -6.13 4.87
N GLY A 106 -8.78 -6.47 3.72
CA GLY A 106 -9.49 -6.80 2.49
C GLY A 106 -9.41 -8.28 2.19
N PHE A 107 -10.51 -8.85 1.71
CA PHE A 107 -10.56 -10.20 1.18
C PHE A 107 -11.16 -10.17 -0.23
N GLU A 108 -10.56 -10.92 -1.15
CA GLU A 108 -10.99 -10.98 -2.54
C GLU A 108 -10.90 -12.42 -3.04
N ILE A 109 -11.95 -12.88 -3.73
CA ILE A 109 -11.97 -14.13 -4.49
C ILE A 109 -12.18 -13.75 -5.96
N LYS A 110 -11.31 -14.25 -6.85
CA LYS A 110 -11.46 -14.10 -8.30
C LYS A 110 -11.71 -15.43 -8.95
N TYR A 111 -12.75 -15.46 -9.79
CA TYR A 111 -13.02 -16.53 -10.74
C TYR A 111 -12.86 -15.98 -12.16
N ALA A 112 -12.00 -16.60 -12.97
CA ALA A 112 -11.75 -16.25 -14.36
C ALA A 112 -12.19 -17.41 -15.26
N PHE A 113 -12.88 -17.10 -16.36
CA PHE A 113 -13.33 -18.04 -17.38
C PHE A 113 -12.58 -17.83 -18.70
#